data_AF-A0A840CN03-F1
#
_entry.id   AF-A0A840CN03-F1
#
_cell.length_a   1.000
_cell.length_b   1.000
_cell.length_c   1.000
_cell.angle_alpha   90.00
_cell.angle_beta   90.00
_cell.angle_gamma   90.00
#
_symmetry.space_group_name_H-M   'P 1'
#
loop_
_entity.id
_entity.type
_entity.pdbx_description
1 polymer ?
#
loop_
_entity_poly.entity_id
_entity_poly.type
_entity_poly.pdbx_seq_one_letter_code
_entity_poly.pdbx_strand_id
1 'polypeptide(L)'
;MKKYFSLTALAVLVLLTVSCNNEDSKDPDINDDKLKIQTVIQEQLTYAPVSDFSEGSALSLFVTTGELGANYPTDPFNNLKTVLNTTGWQIQTSVRLSGTEATVFAFYPYTTTLGNGTSIELDHTKQIGYMFGSNSEGEDPVTAINPKVRLTMRHAQAMIQFILNKKLHRVTG
;
A
#
# COMPACT_ATOMS: atom_id res chain seq x y z
N MET A 1 14.58 71.80 -45.49
CA MET A 1 15.66 71.50 -44.54
C MET A 1 15.38 70.16 -43.89
N LYS A 2 16.43 69.34 -43.74
CA LYS A 2 16.53 68.07 -42.99
C LYS A 2 15.87 66.82 -43.61
N LYS A 3 16.75 65.84 -43.83
CA LYS A 3 16.57 64.44 -44.28
C LYS A 3 16.05 63.59 -43.11
N TYR A 4 16.10 62.26 -43.35
CA TYR A 4 16.09 61.12 -42.42
C TYR A 4 14.73 60.40 -42.33
N PHE A 5 14.61 59.09 -42.37
CA PHE A 5 15.46 57.98 -42.82
C PHE A 5 14.52 56.77 -42.73
N SER A 6 14.42 55.98 -43.80
CA SER A 6 13.75 54.68 -43.75
C SER A 6 14.74 53.66 -43.16
N LEU A 7 14.36 52.92 -42.10
CA LEU A 7 14.95 51.61 -41.83
C LEU A 7 14.07 50.80 -40.87
N THR A 8 13.34 49.86 -41.44
CA THR A 8 12.80 48.67 -40.78
C THR A 8 13.95 47.71 -40.43
N ALA A 9 14.03 47.29 -39.17
CA ALA A 9 14.81 46.13 -38.78
C ALA A 9 13.99 45.32 -37.76
N LEU A 10 13.60 44.14 -38.23
CA LEU A 10 12.75 43.14 -37.61
C LEU A 10 13.51 42.51 -36.43
N ALA A 11 13.06 42.75 -35.20
CA ALA A 11 13.62 42.09 -34.01
C ALA A 11 13.08 40.66 -33.91
N VAL A 12 13.89 39.68 -34.32
CA VAL A 12 13.63 38.25 -34.06
C VAL A 12 14.18 37.93 -32.67
N LEU A 13 13.28 37.81 -31.70
CA LEU A 13 13.58 37.39 -30.34
C LEU A 13 13.58 35.85 -30.28
N VAL A 14 14.76 35.23 -30.37
CA VAL A 14 14.93 33.79 -30.14
C VAL A 14 15.00 33.57 -28.63
N LEU A 15 13.90 33.12 -28.02
CA LEU A 15 13.90 32.59 -26.66
C LEU A 15 14.53 31.20 -26.69
N LEU A 16 15.77 31.09 -26.22
CA LEU A 16 16.38 29.81 -25.88
C LEU A 16 15.72 29.30 -24.59
N THR A 17 14.70 28.48 -24.73
CA THR A 17 14.20 27.65 -23.61
C THR A 17 15.23 26.56 -23.36
N VAL A 18 16.03 26.74 -22.31
CA VAL A 18 16.73 25.62 -21.66
C VAL A 18 15.65 24.75 -21.03
N SER A 19 15.15 23.79 -21.80
CA SER A 19 14.39 22.67 -21.27
C SER A 19 15.39 21.82 -20.50
N CYS A 20 15.43 21.97 -19.18
CA CYS A 20 16.03 20.97 -18.31
C CYS A 20 15.23 19.69 -18.48
N ASN A 21 15.70 18.87 -19.42
CA ASN A 21 15.34 17.49 -19.57
C ASN A 21 15.89 16.76 -18.35
N ASN A 22 15.12 16.75 -17.26
CA ASN A 22 15.23 15.67 -16.30
C ASN A 22 14.45 14.50 -16.91
N GLU A 23 15.05 13.90 -17.95
CA GLU A 23 14.76 12.53 -18.29
C GLU A 23 15.32 11.73 -17.11
N ASP A 24 14.50 11.60 -16.06
CA ASP A 24 14.66 10.58 -15.06
C ASP A 24 14.51 9.27 -15.82
N SER A 25 15.66 8.79 -16.31
CA SER A 25 15.80 7.50 -16.95
C SER A 25 15.47 6.49 -15.87
N LYS A 26 14.18 6.16 -15.79
CA LYS A 26 13.73 4.90 -15.22
C LYS A 26 14.40 3.83 -16.07
N ASP A 27 15.57 3.41 -15.60
CA ASP A 27 16.19 2.17 -16.03
C ASP A 27 15.09 1.11 -16.04
N PRO A 28 14.77 0.49 -17.19
CA PRO A 28 13.82 -0.60 -17.21
C PRO A 28 14.44 -1.74 -16.41
N ASP A 29 14.04 -1.85 -15.14
CA ASP A 29 14.33 -2.98 -14.26
C ASP A 29 14.10 -4.25 -15.07
N ILE A 30 15.20 -4.95 -15.38
CA ILE A 30 15.23 -6.15 -16.21
C ILE A 30 14.42 -7.22 -15.47
N ASN A 31 13.11 -7.29 -15.74
CA ASN A 31 12.14 -8.26 -15.22
C ASN A 31 12.45 -8.75 -13.78
N ASP A 32 12.37 -7.87 -12.78
CA ASP A 32 12.44 -8.28 -11.37
C ASP A 32 11.18 -9.06 -10.99
N ASP A 33 11.23 -10.39 -11.15
CA ASP A 33 10.16 -11.36 -10.88
C ASP A 33 9.75 -11.46 -9.39
N LYS A 34 10.34 -10.65 -8.53
CA LYS A 34 10.08 -10.66 -7.09
C LYS A 34 8.81 -9.88 -6.76
N LEU A 35 7.93 -10.50 -5.98
CA LEU A 35 6.72 -9.88 -5.46
C LEU A 35 7.05 -8.58 -4.73
N LYS A 36 6.40 -7.50 -5.13
CA LYS A 36 6.44 -6.17 -4.51
C LYS A 36 5.03 -5.80 -4.09
N ILE A 37 4.83 -5.41 -2.83
CA ILE A 37 3.51 -5.03 -2.33
C ILE A 37 3.40 -3.54 -2.06
N GLN A 38 2.19 -3.02 -2.22
CA GLN A 38 1.73 -1.74 -1.70
C GLN A 38 0.42 -1.96 -0.96
N THR A 39 0.08 -1.07 -0.03
CA THR A 39 -1.16 -1.15 0.74
C THR A 39 -1.96 0.13 0.59
N VAL A 40 -3.28 -0.02 0.50
CA VAL A 40 -4.24 1.07 0.65
C VAL A 40 -5.27 0.66 1.69
N ILE A 41 -5.65 1.57 2.59
CA ILE A 41 -6.72 1.33 3.54
C ILE A 41 -8.04 1.76 2.90
N GLN A 42 -9.00 0.83 2.79
CA GLN A 42 -10.23 1.06 2.02
C GLN A 42 -11.08 2.21 2.58
N GLU A 43 -11.20 2.27 3.91
CA GLU A 43 -11.98 3.29 4.60
C GLU A 43 -11.12 3.91 5.69
N GLN A 44 -10.62 5.13 5.43
CA GLN A 44 -9.95 5.91 6.47
C GLN A 44 -11.00 6.46 7.43
N LEU A 45 -11.30 5.69 8.46
CA LEU A 45 -12.13 6.15 9.56
C LEU A 45 -11.27 7.03 10.48
N THR A 46 -11.70 8.26 10.73
CA THR A 46 -10.98 9.23 11.59
C THR A 46 -10.79 8.77 13.03
N TYR A 47 -11.54 7.76 13.46
CA TYR A 47 -11.47 7.19 14.80
C TYR A 47 -10.93 5.76 14.83
N ALA A 48 -10.56 5.18 13.68
CA ALA A 48 -10.02 3.84 13.67
C ALA A 48 -8.65 3.80 14.37
N PRO A 49 -8.31 2.68 15.05
CA PRO A 49 -6.99 2.53 15.65
C PRO A 49 -5.83 2.55 14.65
N VAL A 50 -6.10 2.31 13.36
CA VAL A 50 -5.12 2.38 12.26
C VAL A 50 -5.76 3.13 11.10
N SER A 51 -5.22 4.30 10.75
CA SER A 51 -5.63 5.11 9.60
C SER A 51 -4.55 5.18 8.51
N ASP A 52 -3.32 4.78 8.85
CA ASP A 52 -2.19 4.58 7.95
C ASP A 52 -1.18 3.63 8.61
N PHE A 53 -0.28 3.03 7.83
CA PHE A 53 0.83 2.23 8.34
C PHE A 53 2.08 3.11 8.51
N SER A 54 2.67 3.09 9.71
CA SER A 54 3.93 3.78 9.97
C SER A 54 5.13 2.87 9.72
N GLU A 55 6.31 3.45 9.53
CA GLU A 55 7.57 2.70 9.55
C GLU A 55 7.66 1.78 10.78
N GLY A 56 8.15 0.55 10.56
CA GLY A 56 8.19 -0.52 11.55
C GLY A 56 6.91 -1.36 11.65
N SER A 57 5.80 -0.94 11.02
CA SER A 57 4.60 -1.77 10.89
C SER A 57 4.94 -3.09 10.20
N ALA A 58 4.35 -4.18 10.66
CA ALA A 58 4.63 -5.51 10.12
C ALA A 58 3.33 -6.25 9.76
N LEU A 59 3.32 -6.84 8.56
CA LEU A 59 2.25 -7.68 8.04
C LEU A 59 2.69 -9.15 8.03
N SER A 60 1.70 -10.02 8.17
CA SER A 60 1.76 -11.41 7.73
C SER A 60 1.24 -11.49 6.29
N LEU A 61 2.09 -11.90 5.34
CA LEU A 61 1.67 -12.17 3.96
C LEU A 61 1.45 -13.66 3.70
N PHE A 62 0.44 -13.95 2.89
CA PHE A 62 0.13 -15.29 2.38
C PHE A 62 0.04 -15.19 0.86
N VAL A 63 0.91 -15.89 0.14
CA VAL A 63 0.91 -15.93 -1.33
C VAL A 63 0.34 -17.26 -1.78
N THR A 64 -0.74 -17.21 -2.55
CA THR A 64 -1.60 -18.34 -2.88
C THR A 64 -1.98 -18.36 -4.36
N THR A 65 -2.69 -19.40 -4.78
CA THR A 65 -3.41 -19.44 -6.07
C THR A 65 -4.91 -19.38 -5.81
N GLY A 66 -5.47 -18.17 -5.70
CA GLY A 66 -6.90 -17.93 -5.51
C GLY A 66 -7.30 -17.72 -4.05
N GLU A 67 -7.12 -18.72 -3.19
CA GLU A 67 -7.66 -18.71 -1.82
C GLU A 67 -6.62 -19.05 -0.74
N LEU A 68 -6.90 -18.69 0.50
CA LEU A 68 -6.08 -19.05 1.65
C LEU A 68 -6.05 -20.57 1.83
N GLY A 69 -4.88 -21.11 2.15
CA GLY A 69 -4.64 -22.56 2.23
C GLY A 69 -4.26 -23.23 0.90
N ALA A 70 -4.49 -22.58 -0.25
CA ALA A 70 -4.00 -23.04 -1.55
C ALA A 70 -2.59 -22.46 -1.84
N ASN A 71 -1.55 -23.14 -1.35
CA ASN A 71 -0.16 -22.67 -1.49
C ASN A 71 0.21 -22.33 -2.95
N TYR A 72 1.02 -21.28 -3.12
CA TYR A 72 1.64 -20.99 -4.40
C TYR A 72 2.53 -22.16 -4.87
N PRO A 73 2.66 -22.44 -6.18
CA PRO A 73 3.26 -23.70 -6.66
C PRO A 73 4.74 -23.90 -6.31
N THR A 74 5.49 -22.81 -6.13
CA THR A 74 6.94 -22.88 -5.88
C THR A 74 7.27 -23.30 -4.46
N ASP A 75 6.54 -22.79 -3.45
CA ASP A 75 6.78 -23.02 -2.02
C ASP A 75 5.57 -22.53 -1.20
N PRO A 76 5.23 -23.13 -0.04
CA PRO A 76 4.38 -22.50 0.97
C PRO A 76 4.90 -21.14 1.45
N PHE A 77 4.40 -20.07 0.84
CA PHE A 77 4.60 -18.69 1.28
C PHE A 77 3.55 -18.27 2.31
N ASN A 78 3.56 -18.94 3.45
CA ASN A 78 2.62 -18.70 4.55
C ASN A 78 3.23 -17.81 5.63
N ASN A 79 2.47 -16.82 6.10
CA ASN A 79 2.83 -15.94 7.21
C ASN A 79 4.21 -15.26 7.05
N LEU A 80 4.51 -14.80 5.84
CA LEU A 80 5.76 -14.11 5.55
C LEU A 80 5.75 -12.74 6.23
N LYS A 81 6.71 -12.53 7.14
CA LYS A 81 6.89 -11.23 7.80
C LYS A 81 7.27 -10.19 6.76
N THR A 82 6.48 -9.12 6.70
CA THR A 82 6.71 -8.02 5.77
C THR A 82 6.68 -6.70 6.52
N VAL A 83 7.78 -5.96 6.51
CA VAL A 83 7.98 -4.78 7.36
C VAL A 83 8.02 -3.51 6.53
N LEU A 84 7.26 -2.50 6.91
CA LEU A 84 7.31 -1.19 6.28
C LEU A 84 8.57 -0.44 6.73
N ASN A 85 9.40 -0.01 5.79
CA ASN A 85 10.52 0.89 6.03
C ASN A 85 10.39 2.16 5.18
N THR A 86 11.39 3.05 5.24
CA THR A 86 11.44 4.30 4.45
C THR A 86 11.35 4.10 2.93
N THR A 87 11.65 2.91 2.41
CA THR A 87 11.62 2.57 0.98
C THR A 87 10.36 1.80 0.56
N GLY A 88 9.49 1.44 1.52
CA GLY A 88 8.28 0.66 1.30
C GLY A 88 8.29 -0.70 2.03
N TRP A 89 7.33 -1.55 1.70
CA TRP A 89 7.19 -2.86 2.33
C TRP A 89 8.31 -3.83 1.91
N GLN A 90 9.03 -4.37 2.90
CA GLN A 90 10.10 -5.35 2.70
C GLN A 90 9.65 -6.73 3.16
N ILE A 91 9.54 -7.67 2.22
CA ILE A 91 9.21 -9.07 2.53
C ILE A 91 10.49 -9.77 3.00
N GLN A 92 10.48 -10.30 4.22
CA GLN A 92 11.68 -10.91 4.83
C GLN A 92 12.24 -12.07 4.00
N THR A 93 11.36 -12.88 3.42
CA THR A 93 11.73 -13.94 2.47
C THR A 93 11.22 -13.56 1.10
N SER A 94 12.13 -13.32 0.16
CA SER A 94 11.76 -12.92 -1.21
C SER A 94 10.94 -14.00 -1.90
N VAL A 95 9.80 -13.60 -2.48
CA VAL A 95 8.91 -14.47 -3.26
C VAL A 95 9.16 -14.22 -4.74
N ARG A 96 9.70 -15.22 -5.44
CA ARG A 96 9.81 -15.18 -6.91
C ARG A 96 8.55 -15.71 -7.53
N LEU A 97 7.92 -14.89 -8.36
CA LEU A 97 6.70 -15.24 -9.07
C LEU A 97 7.03 -16.01 -10.35
N SER A 98 6.03 -16.71 -10.87
CA SER A 98 6.10 -17.44 -12.13
C SER A 98 5.01 -16.93 -13.09
N GLY A 99 4.73 -17.66 -14.17
CA GLY A 99 3.55 -17.41 -15.01
C GLY A 99 2.22 -17.70 -14.31
N THR A 100 2.23 -18.37 -13.15
CA THR A 100 1.03 -18.61 -12.34
C THR A 100 0.59 -17.31 -11.65
N GLU A 101 -0.68 -16.96 -11.80
CA GLU A 101 -1.30 -15.85 -11.09
C GLU A 101 -1.27 -16.08 -9.58
N ALA A 102 -0.79 -15.05 -8.85
CA ALA A 102 -0.75 -15.04 -7.40
C ALA A 102 -1.92 -14.24 -6.83
N THR A 103 -2.60 -14.82 -5.85
CA THR A 103 -3.48 -14.08 -4.94
C THR A 103 -2.73 -13.86 -3.63
N VAL A 104 -2.64 -12.61 -3.20
CA VAL A 104 -1.89 -12.22 -2.01
C VAL A 104 -2.87 -11.75 -0.96
N PHE A 105 -2.82 -12.38 0.21
CA PHE A 105 -3.55 -11.96 1.40
C PHE A 105 -2.58 -11.38 2.42
N ALA A 106 -3.05 -10.41 3.19
CA ALA A 106 -2.29 -9.79 4.25
C ALA A 106 -3.10 -9.73 5.54
N PHE A 107 -2.40 -9.84 6.68
CA PHE A 107 -2.94 -9.61 8.00
C PHE A 107 -2.02 -8.69 8.80
N TYR A 108 -2.60 -7.76 9.55
CA TYR A 108 -1.93 -6.84 10.45
C TYR A 108 -2.52 -6.95 11.86
N PRO A 109 -1.69 -6.89 12.93
CA PRO A 109 -0.24 -6.91 12.90
C PRO A 109 0.32 -8.32 12.71
N TYR A 110 1.58 -8.41 12.26
CA TYR A 110 2.31 -9.66 12.16
C TYR A 110 2.37 -10.41 13.51
N THR A 111 2.17 -11.73 13.46
CA THR A 111 2.47 -12.65 14.56
C THR A 111 3.09 -13.94 14.02
N THR A 112 3.97 -14.57 14.80
CA THR A 112 4.69 -15.78 14.40
C THR A 112 3.82 -17.04 14.40
N THR A 113 2.58 -16.95 14.90
CA THR A 113 1.72 -18.11 15.17
C THR A 113 0.70 -18.41 14.08
N LEU A 114 0.60 -17.59 13.04
CA LEU A 114 -0.35 -17.84 11.95
C LEU A 114 0.15 -18.96 11.05
N GLY A 115 -0.69 -19.96 10.83
CA GLY A 115 -0.47 -21.03 9.86
C GLY A 115 -0.66 -20.54 8.42
N ASN A 116 -1.65 -21.06 7.71
CA ASN A 116 -1.98 -20.68 6.32
C ASN A 116 -3.01 -19.54 6.21
N GLY A 117 -3.32 -18.87 7.32
CA GLY A 117 -4.18 -17.69 7.35
C GLY A 117 -5.69 -17.96 7.27
N THR A 118 -6.16 -19.19 7.13
CA THR A 118 -7.59 -19.52 7.02
C THR A 118 -8.39 -19.26 8.30
N SER A 119 -7.71 -19.20 9.45
CA SER A 119 -8.28 -18.84 10.74
C SER A 119 -7.26 -18.04 11.54
N ILE A 120 -7.69 -16.90 12.06
CA ILE A 120 -6.87 -15.99 12.85
C ILE A 120 -7.68 -15.52 14.05
N GLU A 121 -7.20 -15.84 15.25
CA GLU A 121 -7.81 -15.36 16.49
C GLU A 121 -7.45 -13.89 16.74
N LEU A 122 -8.45 -13.10 17.14
CA LEU A 122 -8.28 -11.69 17.46
C LEU A 122 -8.42 -11.47 18.96
N ASP A 123 -7.49 -10.74 19.56
CA ASP A 123 -7.60 -10.30 20.94
C ASP A 123 -8.62 -9.15 21.03
N HIS A 124 -9.75 -9.41 21.69
CA HIS A 124 -10.81 -8.42 21.90
C HIS A 124 -10.65 -7.67 23.24
N THR A 125 -9.66 -8.02 24.06
CA THR A 125 -9.37 -7.35 25.34
C THR A 125 -8.48 -6.12 25.16
N LYS A 126 -7.89 -5.96 23.98
CA LYS A 126 -7.02 -4.85 23.60
C LYS A 126 -7.61 -4.11 22.41
N GLN A 127 -7.38 -2.80 22.38
CA GLN A 127 -7.73 -1.98 21.22
C GLN A 127 -6.62 -2.08 20.17
N ILE A 128 -6.47 -3.25 19.56
CA ILE A 128 -5.54 -3.47 18.44
C ILE A 128 -6.31 -3.19 17.15
N GLY A 129 -5.78 -2.33 16.29
CA GLY A 129 -6.36 -2.09 14.96
C GLY A 129 -6.05 -3.22 14.00
N TYR A 130 -6.60 -4.42 14.25
CA TYR A 130 -6.42 -5.56 13.35
C TYR A 130 -6.94 -5.22 11.95
N MET A 131 -6.15 -5.58 10.93
CA MET A 131 -6.54 -5.40 9.54
C MET A 131 -6.27 -6.66 8.74
N PHE A 132 -7.05 -6.86 7.69
CA PHE A 132 -6.82 -7.88 6.69
C PHE A 132 -7.03 -7.30 5.31
N GLY A 133 -6.44 -7.90 4.29
CA GLY A 133 -6.61 -7.42 2.92
C GLY A 133 -6.20 -8.45 1.90
N SER A 134 -6.55 -8.16 0.66
CA SER A 134 -6.17 -8.93 -0.51
C SER A 134 -5.89 -7.97 -1.68
N ASN A 135 -5.48 -8.52 -2.82
CA ASN A 135 -5.35 -7.78 -4.08
C ASN A 135 -6.53 -6.81 -4.27
N SER A 136 -6.22 -5.56 -4.63
CA SER A 136 -7.23 -4.58 -4.99
C SER A 136 -8.01 -5.04 -6.23
N GLU A 137 -9.31 -4.77 -6.23
CA GLU A 137 -10.16 -5.04 -7.39
C GLU A 137 -9.74 -4.19 -8.60
N GLY A 138 -9.86 -4.76 -9.79
CA GLY A 138 -9.55 -4.07 -11.06
C GLY A 138 -8.07 -3.95 -11.42
N GLU A 139 -7.18 -4.57 -10.64
CA GLU A 139 -5.75 -4.67 -10.97
C GLU A 139 -5.47 -5.81 -11.95
N ASP A 140 -4.39 -5.67 -12.73
CA ASP A 140 -3.87 -6.75 -13.57
C ASP A 140 -3.41 -7.95 -12.72
N PRO A 141 -3.46 -9.19 -13.28
CA PRO A 141 -2.97 -10.39 -12.61
C PRO A 141 -1.53 -10.26 -12.11
N VAL A 142 -1.30 -10.73 -10.88
CA VAL A 142 0.04 -10.69 -10.25
C VAL A 142 0.83 -11.91 -10.71
N THR A 143 1.88 -11.68 -11.49
CA THR A 143 2.71 -12.73 -12.11
C THR A 143 4.17 -12.27 -12.18
N ALA A 144 5.08 -13.10 -12.70
CA ALA A 144 6.47 -12.70 -12.94
C ALA A 144 6.60 -11.46 -13.87
N ILE A 145 5.64 -11.23 -14.77
CA ILE A 145 5.65 -10.10 -15.71
C ILE A 145 5.05 -8.84 -15.05
N ASN A 146 4.12 -9.03 -14.12
CA ASN A 146 3.54 -7.97 -13.30
C ASN A 146 3.66 -8.32 -11.81
N PRO A 147 4.84 -8.10 -11.21
CA PRO A 147 5.15 -8.58 -9.87
C PRO A 147 4.68 -7.64 -8.76
N LYS A 148 4.02 -6.54 -9.12
CA LYS A 148 3.54 -5.51 -8.19
C LYS A 148 2.08 -5.78 -7.86
N VAL A 149 1.74 -5.73 -6.57
CA VAL A 149 0.36 -5.85 -6.12
C VAL A 149 0.03 -4.71 -5.17
N ARG A 150 -1.14 -4.09 -5.38
CA ARG A 150 -1.76 -3.24 -4.38
C ARG A 150 -2.75 -4.07 -3.57
N LEU A 151 -2.64 -3.98 -2.24
CA LEU A 151 -3.50 -4.68 -1.29
C LEU A 151 -4.48 -3.69 -0.67
N THR A 152 -5.77 -3.98 -0.80
CA THR A 152 -6.82 -3.22 -0.12
C THR A 152 -7.02 -3.78 1.29
N MET A 153 -6.56 -3.04 2.29
CA MET A 153 -6.66 -3.38 3.70
C MET A 153 -7.96 -2.84 4.31
N ARG A 154 -8.59 -3.66 5.16
CA ARG A 154 -9.85 -3.38 5.85
C ARG A 154 -9.71 -3.74 7.32
N HIS A 155 -10.44 -3.04 8.20
CA HIS A 155 -10.47 -3.38 9.61
C HIS A 155 -11.15 -4.73 9.85
N ALA A 156 -10.53 -5.56 10.69
CA ALA A 156 -11.09 -6.86 11.09
C ALA A 156 -12.12 -6.74 12.22
N GLN A 157 -12.16 -5.61 12.92
CA GLN A 157 -13.03 -5.36 14.06
C GLN A 157 -13.91 -4.13 13.83
N ALA A 158 -15.13 -4.17 14.39
CA ALA A 158 -15.98 -3.01 14.51
C ALA A 158 -15.57 -2.18 15.74
N MET A 159 -15.63 -0.86 15.64
CA MET A 159 -15.41 0.05 16.77
C MET A 159 -16.74 0.49 17.36
N ILE A 160 -16.90 0.35 18.67
CA ILE A 160 -18.05 0.86 19.43
C ILE A 160 -17.54 1.87 20.46
N GLN A 161 -18.05 3.10 20.41
CA GLN A 161 -17.67 4.17 21.33
C GLN A 161 -18.86 4.63 22.17
N PHE A 162 -18.70 4.61 23.50
CA PHE A 162 -19.68 5.13 24.44
C PHE A 162 -19.18 6.47 25.02
N ILE A 163 -19.98 7.52 24.87
CA ILE A 163 -19.73 8.83 25.50
C ILE A 163 -20.73 8.99 26.65
N LEU A 164 -20.26 8.87 27.89
CA LEU A 164 -21.09 8.96 29.08
C LEU A 164 -20.97 10.36 29.72
N ASN A 165 -22.09 11.09 29.77
CA ASN A 165 -22.15 12.42 30.39
C ASN A 165 -23.01 12.38 31.65
N LYS A 166 -22.50 12.89 32.77
CA LYS A 166 -23.28 13.10 34.00
C LYS A 166 -23.97 14.45 33.93
N LYS A 167 -25.31 14.48 33.89
CA LYS A 167 -26.09 15.70 34.10
C LYS A 167 -26.33 15.90 35.60
N LEU A 168 -25.85 17.00 36.16
CA LEU A 168 -26.18 17.39 37.53
C LEU A 168 -27.67 17.74 37.60
N HIS A 169 -28.43 17.01 38.41
CA HIS A 169 -29.80 17.37 38.76
C HIS A 169 -29.75 18.24 40.02
N ARG A 170 -30.18 19.49 39.92
CA ARG A 170 -30.42 20.34 41.11
C ARG A 170 -31.78 19.96 41.67
N VAL A 171 -31.79 19.35 42.86
CA VAL A 171 -33.00 19.25 43.67
C VAL A 171 -33.16 20.60 44.37
N THR A 172 -34.10 21.42 43.90
CA THR A 172 -34.54 22.61 44.64
C THR A 172 -35.51 22.15 45.71
N GLY A 173 -35.13 22.33 46.97
CA GLY A 173 -36.01 22.16 48.14
C GLY A 173 -36.85 23.39 48.42
#